data_AF-A0A4Y3TZ89-F1
#
_entry.id   AF-A0A4Y3TZ89-F1
#
_cell.length_a   1.000
_cell.length_b   1.000
_cell.length_c   1.000
_cell.angle_alpha   90.00
_cell.angle_beta   90.00
_cell.angle_gamma   90.00
#
_symmetry.space_group_name_H-M   'P 1'
#
loop_
_entity.id
_entity.type
_entity.pdbx_description
1 polymer ?
#
loop_
_entity_poly.entity_id
_entity_poly.type
_entity_poly.pdbx_seq_one_letter_code
_entity_poly.pdbx_strand_id
1 'polypeptide(L)'
;MRRSNRPTAMVLRSDQGLKYQKLSAQRVITGRQDVSTAWIAQHDNGGFMRKMMLICFGLVFSTHAFAGTGADDSILSEYALREECSAYSESGMRDCLATKARESQKTLEQAEKQVNIRLSRWDQEAQYIKQTKAKLVASGRAFAKYRQEHCAVIVALGGSAIGNALEIGRLACVAELNNRRAKQLRDAVSDMP
;
A
#
# COMPACT_ATOMS: atom_id res chain seq x y z
N MET A 1 -13.70 46.52 43.03
CA MET A 1 -12.27 46.14 43.01
C MET A 1 -12.16 44.62 43.10
N ARG A 2 -11.28 44.03 42.28
CA ARG A 2 -11.29 42.64 41.77
C ARG A 2 -11.12 41.55 42.86
N ARG A 3 -11.98 40.52 42.85
CA ARG A 3 -11.70 39.20 43.46
C ARG A 3 -11.01 38.31 42.43
N SER A 4 -9.87 37.78 42.83
CA SER A 4 -8.99 36.89 42.07
C SER A 4 -9.53 35.45 42.11
N ASN A 5 -9.85 34.86 40.96
CA ASN A 5 -10.12 33.43 40.81
C ASN A 5 -8.87 32.77 40.20
N ARG A 6 -8.16 31.95 40.98
CA ARG A 6 -7.18 30.98 40.47
C ARG A 6 -7.90 29.63 40.25
N PRO A 7 -7.67 28.93 39.13
CA PRO A 7 -8.11 27.55 39.00
C PRO A 7 -7.12 26.60 39.69
N THR A 8 -7.68 25.66 40.47
CA THR A 8 -6.97 24.56 41.12
C THR A 8 -6.52 23.55 40.07
N ALA A 9 -5.22 23.30 39.98
CA ALA A 9 -4.67 22.23 39.13
C ALA A 9 -5.06 20.86 39.68
N MET A 10 -5.71 20.05 38.85
CA MET A 10 -6.02 18.65 39.13
C MET A 10 -4.74 17.82 39.03
N VAL A 11 -4.17 17.44 40.17
CA VAL A 11 -3.02 16.53 40.25
C VAL A 11 -3.51 15.11 39.97
N LEU A 12 -3.23 14.60 38.77
CA LEU A 12 -3.43 13.19 38.42
C LEU A 12 -2.40 12.34 39.18
N ARG A 13 -2.90 11.43 40.02
CA ARG A 13 -2.11 10.44 40.76
C ARG A 13 -1.31 9.55 39.78
N SER A 14 0.02 9.64 39.87
CA SER A 14 1.01 8.89 39.08
C SER A 14 0.82 7.37 39.06
N ASP A 15 0.16 6.80 40.07
CA ASP A 15 -0.01 5.35 40.24
C ASP A 15 -1.01 4.70 39.23
N GLN A 16 -1.91 5.48 38.63
CA GLN A 16 -2.85 4.94 37.64
C GLN A 16 -2.23 4.69 36.26
N GLY A 17 -1.17 5.42 35.90
CA GLY A 17 -0.47 5.25 34.61
C GLY A 17 0.28 3.93 34.51
N LEU A 18 0.90 3.49 35.61
CA LEU A 18 1.72 2.27 35.64
C LEU A 18 0.87 0.99 35.51
N LYS A 19 -0.35 0.98 36.09
CA LYS A 19 -1.28 -0.15 35.97
C LYS A 19 -1.81 -0.29 34.54
N TYR A 20 -2.10 0.82 33.85
CA TYR A 20 -2.54 0.79 32.46
C TYR A 20 -1.48 0.27 31.50
N GLN A 21 -0.19 0.63 31.69
CA GLN A 21 0.91 0.12 30.87
C GLN A 21 1.18 -1.38 31.08
N LYS A 22 1.05 -1.89 32.31
CA LYS A 22 1.22 -3.33 32.56
C LYS A 22 0.11 -4.16 31.93
N LEU A 23 -1.14 -3.69 31.99
CA LEU A 23 -2.29 -4.39 31.41
C LEU A 23 -2.29 -4.40 29.87
N SER A 24 -1.72 -3.39 29.22
CA SER A 24 -1.56 -3.38 27.76
C SER A 24 -0.44 -4.31 27.29
N ALA A 25 0.71 -4.31 27.98
CA ALA A 25 1.81 -5.21 27.67
C ALA A 25 1.42 -6.69 27.83
N GLN A 26 0.69 -7.04 28.88
CA GLN A 26 0.23 -8.41 29.11
C GLN A 26 -0.70 -8.90 27.98
N ARG A 27 -1.60 -8.03 27.47
CA ARG A 27 -2.53 -8.35 26.38
C ARG A 27 -1.84 -8.58 25.03
N VAL A 28 -0.75 -7.86 24.75
CA VAL A 28 0.04 -8.05 23.52
C VAL A 28 0.79 -9.39 23.56
N ILE A 29 1.28 -9.80 24.73
CA ILE A 29 2.02 -11.06 24.90
C ILE A 29 1.09 -12.26 24.77
N THR A 30 -0.07 -12.26 25.42
CA THR A 30 -1.04 -13.38 25.31
C THR A 30 -1.63 -13.49 23.91
N GLY A 31 -1.94 -12.36 23.26
CA GLY A 31 -2.45 -12.37 21.88
C GLY A 31 -1.44 -12.89 20.84
N ARG A 32 -0.13 -12.83 21.12
CA ARG A 32 0.90 -13.35 20.20
C ARG A 32 1.07 -14.87 20.30
N GLN A 33 0.80 -15.46 21.47
CA GLN A 33 0.90 -16.91 21.68
C GLN A 33 -0.28 -17.66 21.03
N ASP A 34 -1.49 -17.08 21.03
CA ASP A 34 -2.68 -17.70 20.42
C ASP A 34 -2.63 -17.73 18.88
N VAL A 35 -1.96 -16.77 18.23
CA VAL A 35 -1.83 -16.75 16.76
C VAL A 35 -0.81 -17.78 16.28
N SER A 36 0.23 -18.07 17.08
CA SER A 36 1.27 -19.04 16.72
C SER A 36 0.80 -20.49 16.78
N THR A 37 -0.12 -20.85 17.68
CA THR A 37 -0.67 -22.22 17.76
C THR A 37 -1.69 -22.50 16.65
N ALA A 38 -2.43 -21.48 16.20
CA ALA A 38 -3.38 -21.61 15.09
C ALA A 38 -2.72 -21.84 13.72
N TRP A 39 -1.48 -21.37 13.51
CA TRP A 39 -0.78 -21.50 12.22
C TRP A 39 -0.16 -22.88 11.97
N ILE A 40 0.06 -23.69 13.01
CA ILE A 40 0.73 -25.00 12.89
C ILE A 40 -0.25 -26.13 12.51
N ALA A 41 -1.57 -25.92 12.62
CA ALA A 41 -2.57 -26.96 12.40
C ALA A 41 -3.11 -27.08 10.95
N GLN A 42 -2.68 -26.21 10.01
CA GLN A 42 -3.30 -26.12 8.67
C GLN A 42 -2.51 -26.86 7.56
N HIS A 43 -1.39 -27.53 7.87
CA HIS A 43 -0.48 -28.06 6.84
C HIS A 43 -0.23 -29.57 6.96
N ASP A 44 -1.29 -30.37 7.03
CA ASP A 44 -1.16 -31.83 6.95
C ASP A 44 -2.41 -32.47 6.34
N ASN A 45 -2.55 -32.42 5.01
CA ASN A 45 -3.49 -33.25 4.24
C ASN A 45 -3.08 -33.25 2.76
N GLY A 46 -2.23 -34.20 2.38
CA GLY A 46 -1.72 -34.35 1.02
C GLY A 46 -1.37 -35.79 0.65
N GLY A 47 -2.21 -36.75 1.05
CA GLY A 47 -2.12 -38.14 0.61
C GLY A 47 -3.11 -38.44 -0.50
N PHE A 48 -2.69 -38.36 -1.77
CA PHE A 48 -3.42 -38.98 -2.88
C PHE A 48 -2.47 -39.62 -3.91
N MET A 49 -2.19 -40.89 -3.64
CA MET A 49 -1.97 -41.99 -4.58
C MET A 49 -1.26 -41.72 -5.92
N ARG A 50 0.01 -42.10 -5.89
CA ARG A 50 0.78 -42.80 -6.93
C ARG A 50 -0.07 -43.87 -7.66
N LYS A 51 -0.41 -43.69 -8.95
CA LYS A 51 -0.78 -44.74 -9.93
C LYS A 51 -0.37 -44.27 -11.34
N MET A 52 0.67 -44.88 -11.92
CA MET A 52 0.62 -45.79 -13.09
C MET A 52 0.75 -45.04 -14.44
N MET A 53 1.97 -44.86 -14.97
CA MET A 53 2.72 -45.72 -15.90
C MET A 53 2.19 -45.73 -17.36
N LEU A 54 2.98 -45.10 -18.25
CA LEU A 54 3.25 -45.35 -19.70
C LEU A 54 2.07 -45.58 -20.68
N ILE A 55 1.89 -44.65 -21.64
CA ILE A 55 1.42 -44.95 -23.02
C ILE A 55 2.11 -44.03 -24.06
N CYS A 56 2.90 -44.69 -24.93
CA CYS A 56 3.25 -44.52 -26.34
C CYS A 56 3.52 -43.16 -27.04
N PHE A 57 4.63 -43.20 -27.79
CA PHE A 57 5.08 -42.37 -28.92
C PHE A 57 3.98 -42.02 -29.96
N GLY A 58 4.01 -40.77 -30.47
CA GLY A 58 3.37 -40.42 -31.74
C GLY A 58 3.28 -38.92 -32.06
N LEU A 59 4.09 -38.48 -33.03
CA LEU A 59 3.86 -37.41 -34.04
C LEU A 59 3.67 -35.93 -33.64
N VAL A 60 4.71 -35.15 -34.00
CA VAL A 60 4.75 -33.82 -34.65
C VAL A 60 3.47 -32.98 -34.59
N PHE A 61 3.50 -31.88 -33.82
CA PHE A 61 2.86 -30.61 -34.18
C PHE A 61 3.67 -29.43 -33.60
N SER A 62 4.26 -28.64 -34.49
CA SER A 62 4.83 -27.32 -34.17
C SER A 62 3.74 -26.45 -33.54
N THR A 63 3.91 -26.07 -32.28
CA THR A 63 3.10 -25.05 -31.63
C THR A 63 4.00 -23.93 -31.14
N HIS A 64 3.62 -22.72 -31.53
CA HIS A 64 4.35 -21.49 -31.31
C HIS A 64 4.45 -21.24 -29.81
N ALA A 65 5.66 -21.12 -29.29
CA ALA A 65 5.90 -20.50 -28.00
C ALA A 65 5.61 -18.99 -28.16
N PHE A 66 4.34 -18.60 -28.07
CA PHE A 66 4.01 -17.26 -27.62
C PHE A 66 4.35 -17.20 -26.13
N ALA A 67 5.59 -16.84 -25.83
CA ALA A 67 5.90 -16.19 -24.57
C ALA A 67 5.20 -14.83 -24.61
N GLY A 68 3.90 -14.81 -24.30
CA GLY A 68 3.26 -13.61 -23.84
C GLY A 68 3.94 -13.25 -22.54
N THR A 69 4.86 -12.29 -22.57
CA THR A 69 5.20 -11.52 -21.38
C THR A 69 3.90 -10.84 -20.98
N GLY A 70 3.12 -11.49 -20.11
CA GLY A 70 2.15 -10.77 -19.31
C GLY A 70 2.93 -9.65 -18.68
N ALA A 71 2.64 -8.40 -19.06
CA ALA A 71 3.20 -7.25 -18.38
C ALA A 71 2.94 -7.50 -16.90
N ASP A 72 4.00 -7.73 -16.15
CA ASP A 72 3.88 -7.99 -14.73
C ASP A 72 3.19 -6.76 -14.15
N ASP A 73 1.91 -6.89 -13.79
CA ASP A 73 1.09 -5.83 -13.14
C ASP A 73 1.55 -5.62 -11.69
N SER A 74 2.81 -6.01 -11.39
CA SER A 74 3.48 -5.80 -10.14
C SER A 74 3.79 -4.32 -10.01
N ILE A 75 3.18 -3.71 -8.99
CA ILE A 75 3.56 -2.38 -8.56
C ILE A 75 4.97 -2.47 -7.98
N LEU A 76 5.93 -1.84 -8.65
CA LEU A 76 7.30 -1.74 -8.16
C LEU A 76 7.33 -1.06 -6.79
N SER A 77 8.10 -1.63 -5.87
CA SER A 77 8.39 -1.01 -4.57
C SER A 77 9.32 0.19 -4.73
N GLU A 78 9.40 1.03 -3.70
CA GLU A 78 10.36 2.13 -3.57
C GLU A 78 11.79 1.67 -3.91
N TYR A 79 12.20 0.51 -3.36
CA TYR A 79 13.50 -0.08 -3.61
C TYR A 79 13.67 -0.45 -5.09
N ALA A 80 12.71 -1.18 -5.67
CA ALA A 80 12.79 -1.60 -7.06
C ALA A 80 12.82 -0.41 -8.03
N LEU A 81 12.09 0.67 -7.72
CA LEU A 81 12.12 1.92 -8.49
C LEU A 81 13.48 2.60 -8.45
N ARG A 82 14.17 2.56 -7.31
CA ARG A 82 15.54 3.07 -7.17
C ARG A 82 16.53 2.23 -7.95
N GLU A 83 16.45 0.91 -7.83
CA GLU A 83 17.30 0.00 -8.59
C GLU A 83 17.14 0.18 -10.10
N GLU A 84 15.92 0.39 -10.59
CA GLU A 84 15.67 0.68 -12.01
C GLU A 84 16.34 1.99 -12.46
N CYS A 85 16.45 2.98 -11.57
CA CYS A 85 17.12 4.26 -11.82
C CYS A 85 18.62 4.27 -11.44
N SER A 86 19.20 3.13 -11.02
CA SER A 86 20.56 3.04 -10.44
C SER A 86 21.71 3.15 -11.44
N ALA A 87 21.43 2.99 -12.74
CA ALA A 87 22.44 3.11 -13.79
C ALA A 87 23.02 4.53 -13.94
N TYR A 88 22.41 5.52 -13.30
CA TYR A 88 22.79 6.93 -13.38
C TYR A 88 23.58 7.41 -12.16
N SER A 89 24.21 8.59 -12.28
CA SER A 89 24.72 9.33 -11.12
C SER A 89 23.60 9.67 -10.13
N GLU A 90 23.92 10.09 -8.90
CA GLU A 90 22.89 10.48 -7.92
C GLU A 90 21.92 11.54 -8.46
N SER A 91 22.41 12.53 -9.21
CA SER A 91 21.56 13.51 -9.88
C SER A 91 20.68 12.90 -10.97
N GLY A 92 21.22 11.98 -11.76
CA GLY A 92 20.46 11.28 -12.80
C GLY A 92 19.43 10.30 -12.22
N MET A 93 19.75 9.63 -11.11
CA MET A 93 18.80 8.81 -10.35
C MET A 93 17.64 9.67 -9.84
N ARG A 94 17.94 10.83 -9.26
CA ARG A 94 16.91 11.79 -8.84
C ARG A 94 16.02 12.22 -10.01
N ASP A 95 16.59 12.54 -11.17
CA ASP A 95 15.84 12.98 -12.35
C ASP A 95 14.95 11.86 -12.93
N CYS A 96 15.48 10.63 -12.96
CA CYS A 96 14.73 9.42 -13.32
C CYS A 96 13.54 9.22 -12.37
N LEU A 97 13.77 9.26 -11.06
CA LEU A 97 12.71 9.10 -10.05
C LEU A 97 11.72 10.27 -10.05
N ALA A 98 12.16 11.49 -10.38
CA ALA A 98 11.27 12.63 -10.53
C ALA A 98 10.30 12.43 -11.71
N THR A 99 10.78 11.82 -12.80
CA THR A 99 9.92 11.42 -13.92
C THR A 99 8.93 10.34 -13.50
N LYS A 100 9.38 9.27 -12.84
CA LYS A 100 8.51 8.20 -12.32
C LYS A 100 7.45 8.72 -11.35
N ALA A 101 7.81 9.65 -10.46
CA ALA A 101 6.87 10.30 -9.54
C ALA A 101 5.80 11.10 -10.30
N ARG A 102 6.17 11.87 -11.34
CA ARG A 102 5.21 12.60 -12.18
C ARG A 102 4.30 11.66 -12.97
N GLU A 103 4.84 10.60 -13.54
CA GLU A 103 4.08 9.61 -14.30
C GLU A 103 3.09 8.87 -13.40
N SER A 104 3.52 8.41 -12.23
CA SER A 104 2.64 7.76 -11.25
C SER A 104 1.49 8.67 -10.81
N GLN A 105 1.73 9.99 -10.69
CA GLN A 105 0.69 10.96 -10.36
C GLN A 105 -0.37 11.04 -11.48
N LYS A 106 0.06 11.07 -12.74
CA LYS A 106 -0.87 10.99 -13.89
C LYS A 106 -1.64 9.67 -13.89
N THR A 107 -0.99 8.55 -13.59
CA THR A 107 -1.63 7.22 -13.49
C THR A 107 -2.69 7.21 -12.39
N LEU A 108 -2.42 7.81 -11.23
CA LEU A 108 -3.40 7.94 -10.15
C LEU A 108 -4.60 8.81 -10.56
N GLU A 109 -4.36 9.98 -11.15
CA GLU A 109 -5.43 10.86 -11.63
C GLU A 109 -6.32 10.19 -12.68
N GLN A 110 -5.71 9.43 -13.59
CA GLN A 110 -6.43 8.64 -14.57
C GLN A 110 -7.30 7.56 -13.89
N ALA A 111 -6.75 6.83 -12.90
CA ALA A 111 -7.52 5.83 -12.16
C ALA A 111 -8.72 6.46 -11.42
N GLU A 112 -8.53 7.60 -10.76
CA GLU A 112 -9.62 8.33 -10.09
C GLU A 112 -10.71 8.78 -11.08
N LYS A 113 -10.32 9.29 -12.25
CA LYS A 113 -11.25 9.65 -13.32
C LYS A 113 -12.04 8.44 -13.82
N GLN A 114 -11.38 7.31 -14.03
CA GLN A 114 -12.05 6.08 -14.49
C GLN A 114 -13.04 5.54 -13.46
N VAL A 115 -12.69 5.55 -12.17
CA VAL A 115 -13.64 5.22 -11.09
C VAL A 115 -14.85 6.15 -11.14
N ASN A 116 -14.65 7.45 -11.30
CA ASN A 116 -15.78 8.41 -11.39
C ASN A 116 -16.69 8.12 -12.60
N ILE A 117 -16.11 7.79 -13.75
CA ILE A 117 -16.85 7.40 -14.97
C ILE A 117 -17.65 6.13 -14.70
N ARG A 118 -17.05 5.08 -14.13
CA ARG A 118 -17.74 3.82 -13.79
C ARG A 118 -18.88 4.05 -12.79
N LEU A 119 -18.64 4.82 -11.72
CA LEU A 119 -19.67 5.21 -10.77
C LEU A 119 -20.85 5.97 -11.42
N SER A 120 -20.62 6.66 -12.54
CA SER A 120 -21.70 7.36 -13.26
C SER A 120 -22.59 6.42 -14.08
N ARG A 121 -22.09 5.23 -14.41
CA ARG A 121 -22.80 4.19 -15.18
C ARG A 121 -23.34 3.07 -14.30
N TRP A 122 -22.95 3.08 -13.02
CA TRP A 122 -23.39 2.11 -12.05
C TRP A 122 -24.90 2.14 -11.90
N ASP A 123 -25.55 1.00 -12.13
CA ASP A 123 -27.01 0.83 -12.04
C ASP A 123 -27.47 0.87 -10.58
N GLN A 124 -27.47 2.07 -10.02
CA GLN A 124 -27.87 2.38 -8.65
C GLN A 124 -28.58 3.71 -8.59
N GLU A 125 -29.36 3.91 -7.52
CA GLU A 125 -30.04 5.17 -7.30
C GLU A 125 -29.04 6.33 -7.19
N ALA A 126 -29.42 7.48 -7.75
CA ALA A 126 -28.58 8.67 -7.84
C ALA A 126 -28.00 9.13 -6.49
N GLN A 127 -28.73 8.91 -5.39
CA GLN A 127 -28.26 9.23 -4.04
C GLN A 127 -27.01 8.44 -3.64
N TYR A 128 -26.95 7.13 -3.96
CA TYR A 128 -25.81 6.29 -3.63
C TYR A 128 -24.61 6.62 -4.52
N ILE A 129 -24.83 6.87 -5.82
CA ILE A 129 -23.80 7.35 -6.73
C ILE A 129 -23.16 8.64 -6.20
N LYS A 130 -23.99 9.62 -5.79
CA LYS A 130 -23.51 10.90 -5.24
C LYS A 130 -22.70 10.70 -3.97
N GLN A 131 -23.19 9.88 -3.03
CA GLN A 131 -22.49 9.59 -1.78
C GLN A 131 -21.14 8.91 -2.04
N THR A 132 -21.09 7.92 -2.93
CA THR A 132 -19.85 7.19 -3.24
C THR A 132 -18.82 8.08 -3.92
N LYS A 133 -19.23 8.96 -4.85
CA LYS A 133 -18.33 9.96 -5.44
C LYS A 133 -17.78 10.95 -4.40
N ALA A 134 -18.61 11.39 -3.45
CA ALA A 134 -18.14 12.23 -2.35
C ALA A 134 -17.11 11.50 -1.47
N LYS A 135 -17.32 10.20 -1.21
CA LYS A 135 -16.36 9.35 -0.49
C LYS A 135 -15.06 9.15 -1.26
N LEU A 136 -15.11 8.96 -2.59
CA LEU A 136 -13.91 8.88 -3.44
C LEU A 136 -13.05 10.14 -3.29
N VAL A 137 -13.66 11.31 -3.40
CA VAL A 137 -12.99 12.61 -3.25
C VAL A 137 -12.40 12.79 -1.85
N ALA A 138 -13.16 12.45 -0.80
CA ALA A 138 -12.67 12.51 0.57
C ALA A 138 -11.49 11.54 0.82
N SER A 139 -11.58 10.33 0.27
CA SER A 139 -10.52 9.32 0.35
C SER A 139 -9.26 9.75 -0.39
N GLY A 140 -9.38 10.39 -1.56
CA GLY A 140 -8.26 10.95 -2.31
C GLY A 140 -7.50 12.02 -1.49
N ARG A 141 -8.20 12.93 -0.82
CA ARG A 141 -7.57 13.91 0.09
C ARG A 141 -6.85 13.25 1.26
N ALA A 142 -7.48 12.26 1.88
CA ALA A 142 -6.87 11.52 2.99
C ALA A 142 -5.61 10.77 2.54
N PHE A 143 -5.66 10.15 1.35
CA PHE A 143 -4.52 9.48 0.75
C PHE A 143 -3.36 10.44 0.44
N ALA A 144 -3.63 11.63 -0.10
CA ALA A 144 -2.59 12.62 -0.36
C ALA A 144 -1.83 13.01 0.92
N LYS A 145 -2.56 13.20 2.03
CA LYS A 145 -1.96 13.42 3.35
C LYS A 145 -1.16 12.21 3.82
N TYR A 146 -1.72 11.01 3.75
CA TYR A 146 -1.02 9.77 4.10
C TYR A 146 0.30 9.62 3.32
N ARG A 147 0.28 9.83 2.00
CA ARG A 147 1.46 9.74 1.14
C ARG A 147 2.53 10.74 1.58
N GLN A 148 2.15 11.97 1.89
CA GLN A 148 3.08 12.98 2.38
C GLN A 148 3.74 12.56 3.70
N GLU A 149 2.95 12.18 4.70
CA GLU A 149 3.47 11.79 6.02
C GLU A 149 4.29 10.50 5.95
N HIS A 150 3.84 9.52 5.17
CA HIS A 150 4.56 8.26 4.98
C HIS A 150 5.91 8.49 4.30
N CYS A 151 5.96 9.29 3.23
CA CYS A 151 7.23 9.58 2.57
C CYS A 151 8.13 10.49 3.41
N ALA A 152 7.59 11.29 4.34
CA ALA A 152 8.40 12.01 5.31
C ALA A 152 9.10 11.05 6.30
N VAL A 153 8.48 9.92 6.66
CA VAL A 153 9.15 8.86 7.43
C VAL A 153 10.32 8.27 6.64
N ILE A 154 10.14 8.00 5.35
CA ILE A 154 11.23 7.51 4.48
C ILE A 154 12.40 8.50 4.46
N VAL A 155 12.13 9.80 4.34
CA VAL A 155 13.16 10.84 4.43
C VAL A 155 13.85 10.83 5.79
N ALA A 156 13.09 10.72 6.89
CA ALA A 156 13.65 10.70 8.24
C ALA A 156 14.56 9.48 8.50
N LEU A 157 14.24 8.33 7.90
CA LEU A 157 15.08 7.13 7.96
C LEU A 157 16.44 7.32 7.27
N GLY A 158 16.57 8.31 6.39
CA GLY A 158 17.84 8.71 5.78
C GLY A 158 18.85 9.33 6.75
N GLY A 159 18.45 9.63 8.00
CA GLY A 159 19.34 10.13 9.06
C GLY A 159 20.06 11.42 8.65
N SER A 160 21.39 11.39 8.63
CA SER A 160 22.25 12.53 8.29
C SER A 160 22.43 12.76 6.79
N ALA A 161 21.75 12.00 5.92
CA ALA A 161 21.76 12.27 4.48
C ALA A 161 21.20 13.68 4.19
N ILE A 162 21.69 14.31 3.12
CA ILE A 162 21.27 15.65 2.70
C ILE A 162 21.07 15.70 1.19
N GLY A 163 20.25 16.65 0.73
CA GLY A 163 20.10 16.94 -0.69
C GLY A 163 19.47 15.80 -1.49
N ASN A 164 20.12 15.42 -2.60
CA ASN A 164 19.56 14.50 -3.60
C ASN A 164 19.31 13.10 -3.03
N ALA A 165 20.14 12.60 -2.10
CA ALA A 165 19.94 11.32 -1.44
C ALA A 165 18.59 11.20 -0.70
N LEU A 166 18.17 12.26 0.02
CA LEU A 166 16.85 12.29 0.67
C LEU A 166 15.72 12.37 -0.36
N GLU A 167 15.94 13.15 -1.41
CA GLU A 167 14.94 13.37 -2.46
C GLU A 167 14.71 12.11 -3.31
N ILE A 168 15.75 11.29 -3.53
CA ILE A 168 15.67 9.98 -4.18
C ILE A 168 14.66 9.09 -3.44
N GLY A 169 14.83 8.91 -2.12
CA GLY A 169 13.93 8.09 -1.32
C GLY A 169 12.50 8.63 -1.31
N ARG A 170 12.34 9.97 -1.19
CA ARG A 170 11.02 10.61 -1.23
C ARG A 170 10.31 10.40 -2.56
N LEU A 171 11.00 10.58 -3.68
CA LEU A 171 10.43 10.46 -5.03
C LEU A 171 10.02 9.01 -5.34
N ALA A 172 10.87 8.04 -4.99
CA ALA A 172 10.56 6.63 -5.14
C ALA A 172 9.35 6.21 -4.28
N CYS A 173 9.26 6.69 -3.03
CA CYS A 173 8.10 6.48 -2.17
C CYS A 173 6.80 7.04 -2.78
N VAL A 174 6.84 8.27 -3.30
CA VAL A 174 5.67 8.88 -3.96
C VAL A 174 5.23 8.05 -5.16
N ALA A 175 6.18 7.59 -5.98
CA ALA A 175 5.90 6.79 -7.16
C ALA A 175 5.25 5.44 -6.81
N GLU A 176 5.80 4.70 -5.84
CA GLU A 176 5.20 3.45 -5.36
C GLU A 176 3.75 3.68 -4.90
N LEU A 177 3.56 4.62 -3.95
CA LEU A 177 2.24 4.79 -3.32
C LEU A 177 1.18 5.21 -4.32
N ASN A 178 1.53 6.07 -5.28
CA ASN A 178 0.62 6.47 -6.35
C ASN A 178 0.20 5.28 -7.22
N ASN A 179 1.17 4.49 -7.67
CA ASN A 179 0.91 3.31 -8.49
C ASN A 179 0.08 2.26 -7.75
N ARG A 180 0.39 2.02 -6.47
CA ARG A 180 -0.38 1.12 -5.59
C ARG A 180 -1.82 1.60 -5.44
N ARG A 181 -2.02 2.89 -5.18
CA ARG A 181 -3.36 3.47 -5.04
C ARG A 181 -4.14 3.42 -6.35
N ALA A 182 -3.49 3.70 -7.47
CA ALA A 182 -4.10 3.58 -8.79
C ALA A 182 -4.57 2.15 -9.07
N LYS A 183 -3.78 1.13 -8.70
CA LYS A 183 -4.18 -0.27 -8.80
C LYS A 183 -5.37 -0.59 -7.90
N GLN A 184 -5.31 -0.22 -6.62
CA GLN A 184 -6.43 -0.42 -5.68
C GLN A 184 -7.75 0.19 -6.20
N LEU A 185 -7.69 1.38 -6.81
CA LEU A 185 -8.85 2.03 -7.39
C LEU A 185 -9.38 1.29 -8.61
N ARG A 186 -8.49 0.81 -9.50
CA ARG A 186 -8.86 0.00 -10.67
C ARG A 186 -9.50 -1.33 -10.25
N ASP A 187 -8.87 -2.03 -9.31
CA ASP A 187 -9.35 -3.31 -8.76
C ASP A 187 -10.71 -3.13 -8.07
N ALA A 188 -10.91 -2.05 -7.30
CA ALA A 188 -12.17 -1.81 -6.59
C ALA A 188 -13.39 -1.64 -7.50
N VAL A 189 -13.17 -1.38 -8.79
CA VAL A 189 -14.23 -1.18 -9.79
C VAL A 189 -14.15 -2.16 -10.95
N SER A 190 -13.28 -3.18 -10.88
CA SER A 190 -13.08 -4.15 -11.97
C SER A 190 -14.35 -4.94 -12.25
N ASP A 191 -15.05 -5.31 -11.17
CA ASP A 191 -16.22 -6.19 -11.20
C ASP A 191 -17.55 -5.40 -11.19
N MET A 192 -17.46 -4.06 -11.28
CA MET A 192 -18.63 -3.24 -11.50
C MET A 192 -19.13 -3.42 -12.95
N PRO A 193 -20.45 -3.56 -13.15
CA PRO A 193 -21.05 -3.71 -14.48
C PRO A 193 -20.79 -2.51 -15.39
#